data_AF-A0A5S4G234-F1
#
_entry.id   AF-A0A5S4G234-F1
#
_cell.length_a   1.000
_cell.length_b   1.000
_cell.length_c   1.000
_cell.angle_alpha   90.00
_cell.angle_beta   90.00
_cell.angle_gamma   90.00
#
_symmetry.space_group_name_H-M   'P 1'
#
loop_
_entity.id
_entity.type
_entity.pdbx_description
1 polymer ?
#
loop_
_entity_poly.entity_id
_entity_poly.type
_entity_poly.pdbx_seq_one_letter_code
_entity_poly.pdbx_strand_id
1 'polypeptide(L)'
;PATVALLRDAGRRIGEVVATAVNLLNPAVVVLGGDLVGADEPLIAGLRETVYQRSTALATRTLRIEPSRLGEQAGLKGCAAMVLDNILSPEAIDTALQ
;
A
#
# COMPACT_ATOMS: atom_id res chain seq x y z
N PRO A 1 3.98 22.53 -15.82
CA PRO A 1 5.18 22.52 -14.95
C PRO A 1 4.85 22.54 -13.45
N ALA A 2 4.01 23.47 -12.97
CA ALA A 2 3.67 23.58 -11.55
C ALA A 2 2.94 22.34 -10.98
N THR A 3 1.97 21.78 -11.71
CA THR A 3 1.22 20.58 -11.28
C THR A 3 2.12 19.37 -11.07
N VAL A 4 3.08 19.15 -11.97
CA VAL A 4 4.05 18.05 -11.85
C VAL A 4 4.93 18.21 -10.62
N ALA A 5 5.34 19.44 -10.29
CA ALA A 5 6.12 19.73 -9.09
C ALA A 5 5.29 19.46 -7.82
N LEU A 6 4.02 19.87 -7.79
CA LEU A 6 3.11 19.60 -6.67
C LEU A 6 2.90 18.10 -6.46
N LEU A 7 2.69 17.33 -7.54
CA LEU A 7 2.56 15.87 -7.47
C LEU A 7 3.83 15.20 -6.93
N ARG A 8 5.01 15.65 -7.38
CA ARG A 8 6.29 15.14 -6.88
C ARG A 8 6.50 15.47 -5.40
N ASP A 9 6.16 16.67 -4.97
CA ASP A 9 6.24 17.06 -3.55
C ASP A 9 5.24 16.30 -2.68
N ALA A 10 4.03 16.05 -3.17
CA ALA A 10 3.06 15.18 -2.50
C ALA A 10 3.62 13.74 -2.37
N GLY A 11 4.17 13.19 -3.44
CA GLY A 11 4.84 11.89 -3.45
C GLY A 11 5.96 11.80 -2.43
N ARG A 12 6.82 12.83 -2.36
CA ARG A 12 7.90 12.90 -1.37
C ARG A 12 7.37 12.87 0.06
N ARG A 13 6.35 13.67 0.38
CA ARG A 13 5.73 13.69 1.73
C ARG A 13 5.16 12.33 2.12
N ILE A 14 4.49 11.64 1.19
CA ILE A 14 3.99 10.28 1.44
C ILE A 14 5.18 9.33 1.65
N GLY A 15 6.22 9.45 0.82
CA GLY A 15 7.44 8.65 0.92
C GLY A 15 8.16 8.77 2.25
N GLU A 16 8.14 9.94 2.91
CA GLU A 16 8.73 10.11 4.25
C GLU A 16 8.05 9.23 5.31
N VAL A 17 6.71 9.15 5.27
CA VAL A 17 5.93 8.29 6.17
C VAL A 17 6.14 6.82 5.84
N VAL A 18 6.10 6.47 4.55
CA VAL A 18 6.30 5.10 4.09
C VAL A 18 7.70 4.60 4.43
N ALA A 19 8.74 5.43 4.30
CA ALA A 19 10.11 5.05 4.65
C ALA A 19 10.23 4.64 6.12
N THR A 20 9.52 5.34 7.00
CA THR A 20 9.45 5.01 8.43
C THR A 20 8.80 3.66 8.65
N ALA A 21 7.64 3.40 8.02
CA ALA A 21 6.97 2.11 8.09
C ALA A 21 7.83 0.97 7.51
N VAL A 22 8.53 1.21 6.40
CA VAL A 22 9.45 0.23 5.79
C VAL A 22 10.59 -0.12 6.73
N ASN A 23 11.19 0.87 7.39
CA ASN A 23 12.29 0.63 8.33
C ASN A 23 11.84 -0.15 9.58
N LEU A 24 10.61 0.06 10.03
CA LEU A 24 10.07 -0.58 11.24
C LEU A 24 9.52 -1.98 10.96
N LEU A 25 8.79 -2.15 9.85
CA LEU A 25 8.03 -3.37 9.56
C LEU A 25 8.76 -4.32 8.60
N ASN A 26 9.77 -3.82 7.87
CA ASN A 26 10.49 -4.55 6.83
C ASN A 26 9.56 -5.36 5.87
N PRO A 27 8.57 -4.70 5.23
CA PRO A 27 7.60 -5.40 4.40
C PRO A 27 8.23 -5.82 3.07
N ALA A 28 7.76 -6.95 2.53
CA ALA A 28 8.14 -7.36 1.17
C ALA A 28 7.44 -6.52 0.09
N VAL A 29 6.25 -5.98 0.37
CA VAL A 29 5.43 -5.22 -0.59
C VAL A 29 4.74 -4.05 0.10
N VAL A 30 4.76 -2.89 -0.57
CA VAL A 30 3.92 -1.72 -0.27
C VAL A 30 2.97 -1.55 -1.45
N VAL A 31 1.67 -1.71 -1.21
CA VAL A 31 0.63 -1.51 -2.23
C VAL A 31 0.06 -0.11 -2.08
N LEU A 32 0.08 0.66 -3.16
CA LEU A 32 -0.45 2.01 -3.21
C LEU A 32 -1.89 1.97 -3.73
N GLY A 33 -2.82 2.55 -2.99
CA GLY A 33 -4.23 2.68 -3.37
C GLY A 33 -4.63 4.14 -3.59
N GLY A 34 -5.73 4.34 -4.32
CA GLY A 34 -6.30 5.66 -4.60
C GLY A 34 -6.15 6.08 -6.06
N ASP A 35 -6.97 7.06 -6.45
CA ASP A 35 -7.21 7.41 -7.86
C ASP A 35 -5.95 7.95 -8.57
N LEU A 36 -5.02 8.54 -7.81
CA LEU A 36 -3.79 9.12 -8.34
C LEU A 36 -2.69 8.08 -8.61
N VAL A 37 -2.81 6.87 -8.06
CA VAL A 37 -1.75 5.86 -8.12
C VAL A 37 -1.60 5.24 -9.52
N GLY A 38 -2.66 5.27 -10.34
CA GLY A 38 -2.66 4.78 -11.72
C GLY A 38 -2.53 5.87 -12.79
N ALA A 39 -2.65 7.15 -12.41
CA ALA A 39 -2.76 8.27 -13.35
C ALA A 39 -1.49 9.15 -13.43
N ASP A 40 -0.67 9.20 -12.37
CA ASP A 40 0.39 10.21 -12.26
C ASP A 40 1.76 9.63 -11.87
N GLU A 41 2.56 9.31 -12.89
CA GLU A 41 3.98 8.89 -12.78
C GLU A 41 4.84 9.79 -11.84
N PRO A 42 4.68 11.14 -11.82
CA PRO A 42 5.49 12.02 -10.97
C PRO A 42 5.31 11.79 -9.47
N LEU A 43 4.10 11.43 -9.02
CA LEU A 43 3.80 11.19 -7.61
C LEU A 43 4.49 9.91 -7.11
N ILE A 44 4.36 8.83 -7.89
CA ILE A 44 4.98 7.54 -7.58
C ILE A 44 6.51 7.66 -7.63
N ALA A 45 7.05 8.41 -8.59
CA ALA A 45 8.49 8.68 -8.67
C ALA A 45 9.01 9.40 -7.41
N GLY A 46 8.35 10.48 -6.96
CA GLY A 46 8.76 11.22 -5.75
C GLY A 46 8.67 10.38 -4.48
N LEU A 47 7.66 9.50 -4.40
CA LEU A 47 7.52 8.53 -3.30
C LEU A 47 8.67 7.52 -3.29
N ARG A 48 8.92 6.85 -4.42
CA ARG A 48 9.99 5.83 -4.54
C ARG A 48 11.36 6.42 -4.23
N GLU A 49 11.65 7.60 -4.77
CA GLU A 49 12.89 8.33 -4.50
C GLU A 49 13.10 8.50 -2.99
N THR A 50 12.08 8.98 -2.29
CA THR A 50 12.17 9.27 -0.85
C THR A 50 12.30 8.00 -0.01
N VAL A 51 11.55 6.94 -0.35
CA VAL A 51 11.64 5.66 0.35
C VAL A 51 13.03 5.06 0.18
N TYR A 52 13.57 5.03 -1.04
CA TYR A 52 14.90 4.47 -1.27
C TYR A 52 16.04 5.31 -0.66
N GLN A 53 15.87 6.63 -0.55
CA GLN A 53 16.86 7.48 0.12
C GLN A 53 16.84 7.35 1.66
N ARG A 54 15.68 7.09 2.27
CA ARG A 54 15.50 7.14 3.72
C ARG A 54 15.35 5.77 4.40
N SER A 55 15.18 4.71 3.63
CA SER A 55 15.11 3.36 4.18
C SER A 55 16.47 2.66 4.19
N THR A 56 16.67 1.75 5.14
CA THR A 56 17.91 0.97 5.24
C THR A 56 18.07 0.04 4.04
N ALA A 57 19.32 -0.19 3.61
CA ALA A 57 19.61 -1.08 2.47
C ALA A 57 19.11 -2.52 2.68
N LEU A 58 18.97 -2.95 3.95
CA LEU A 58 18.43 -4.27 4.27
C LEU A 58 16.91 -4.33 4.08
N ALA A 59 16.20 -3.25 4.42
CA ALA A 59 14.75 -3.16 4.27
C ALA A 59 14.28 -2.95 2.82
N THR A 60 15.12 -2.38 1.96
CA THR A 60 14.76 -2.11 0.55
C THR A 60 15.18 -3.20 -0.43
N ARG A 61 15.99 -4.18 0.00
CA ARG A 61 16.54 -5.24 -0.88
C ARG A 61 15.49 -6.04 -1.66
N THR A 62 14.36 -6.32 -1.02
CA THR A 62 13.26 -7.10 -1.61
C THR A 62 11.94 -6.33 -1.65
N LEU A 63 11.97 -5.05 -1.29
CA LEU A 63 10.78 -4.21 -1.23
C LEU A 63 10.25 -3.95 -2.64
N ARG A 64 8.98 -4.28 -2.86
CA ARG A 64 8.25 -3.88 -4.06
C ARG A 64 7.22 -2.82 -3.73
N ILE A 65 7.20 -1.73 -4.51
CA ILE A 65 6.18 -0.68 -4.40
C ILE A 65 5.32 -0.76 -5.65
N GLU A 66 4.09 -1.23 -5.51
CA GLU A 66 3.18 -1.55 -6.62
C GLU A 66 1.84 -0.81 -6.49
N PRO A 67 1.20 -0.42 -7.61
CA PRO A 67 -0.16 0.09 -7.60
C PRO A 67 -1.15 -1.03 -7.28
N SER A 68 -2.23 -0.71 -6.57
CA SER A 68 -3.35 -1.62 -6.34
C SER A 68 -4.01 -1.99 -7.67
N ARG A 69 -4.30 -3.28 -7.84
CA ARG A 69 -4.98 -3.82 -9.03
C ARG A 69 -6.49 -4.03 -8.82
N LEU A 70 -6.99 -3.71 -7.62
CA LEU A 70 -8.39 -3.97 -7.25
C LEU A 70 -9.34 -2.86 -7.72
N GLY A 71 -8.80 -1.68 -8.08
CA GLY A 71 -9.57 -0.55 -8.59
C GLY A 71 -10.70 -0.13 -7.64
N GLU A 72 -11.79 0.37 -8.22
CA GLU A 72 -12.99 0.83 -7.48
C GLU A 72 -13.64 -0.27 -6.63
N GLN A 73 -13.45 -1.54 -7.01
CA GLN A 73 -13.99 -2.68 -6.28
C GLN A 73 -13.19 -3.06 -5.03
N ALA A 74 -12.05 -2.40 -4.75
CA ALA A 74 -11.21 -2.72 -3.61
C ALA A 74 -11.98 -2.70 -2.28
N GLY A 75 -12.81 -1.67 -2.07
CA GLY A 75 -13.63 -1.57 -0.87
C GLY A 75 -14.67 -2.69 -0.77
N LEU A 76 -15.41 -2.95 -1.85
CA LEU A 76 -16.44 -3.98 -1.86
C LEU A 76 -15.86 -5.39 -1.63
N LYS A 77 -14.72 -5.68 -2.26
CA LYS A 77 -14.00 -6.95 -2.09
C LYS A 77 -13.45 -7.10 -0.68
N GLY A 78 -12.91 -6.03 -0.10
CA GLY A 78 -12.47 -6.02 1.30
C GLY A 78 -13.60 -6.33 2.26
N CYS A 79 -14.77 -5.68 2.08
CA CYS A 79 -15.96 -5.97 2.91
C CYS A 79 -16.40 -7.43 2.78
N ALA A 80 -16.47 -7.96 1.55
CA ALA A 80 -16.83 -9.36 1.33
C ALA A 80 -15.83 -10.32 2.01
N ALA A 81 -14.53 -10.04 1.89
CA ALA A 81 -13.49 -10.83 2.56
C ALA A 81 -13.65 -10.80 4.09
N MET A 82 -13.87 -9.62 4.69
CA MET A 82 -14.08 -9.50 6.14
C MET A 82 -15.31 -10.27 6.63
N VAL A 83 -16.41 -10.25 5.87
CA VAL A 83 -17.61 -11.03 6.20
C VAL A 83 -17.34 -12.53 6.10
N LEU A 84 -16.64 -12.96 5.06
CA LEU A 84 -16.25 -14.36 4.89
C LEU A 84 -15.33 -14.82 6.02
N ASP A 85 -14.32 -14.03 6.39
CA ASP A 85 -13.41 -14.34 7.50
C ASP A 85 -14.17 -14.53 8.82
N ASN A 86 -15.23 -13.77 9.05
CA ASN A 86 -16.06 -13.88 10.25
C ASN A 86 -17.00 -15.11 10.21
N ILE A 87 -17.69 -15.35 9.09
CA ILE A 87 -18.66 -16.45 8.98
C ILE A 87 -17.95 -17.81 8.86
N LEU A 88 -16.76 -17.82 8.27
CA LEU A 88 -15.93 -19.01 8.09
C LEU A 88 -14.81 -19.12 9.15
N SER A 89 -14.95 -18.41 10.27
CA SER A 89 -13.99 -18.55 11.37
C SER A 89 -14.05 -19.96 11.97
N PRO A 90 -12.94 -20.49 12.51
CA PRO A 90 -12.93 -21.80 13.15
C PRO A 90 -14.04 -21.94 14.20
N GLU A 91 -14.25 -20.91 15.02
CA GLU A 91 -15.26 -20.91 16.08
C GLU A 91 -16.69 -20.95 15.53
N ALA A 92 -16.95 -20.23 14.43
CA ALA A 92 -18.26 -20.22 13.77
C ALA A 92 -18.57 -21.58 13.13
N ILE A 93 -17.56 -22.22 12.51
CA ILE A 93 -17.69 -23.56 11.93
C ILE A 93 -17.93 -24.60 13.03
N ASP A 94 -17.14 -24.58 14.10
CA ASP A 94 -17.29 -25.51 15.22
C ASP A 94 -18.70 -25.42 15.83
N THR A 95 -19.23 -24.21 15.98
CA THR A 95 -20.60 -23.97 16.48
C THR A 95 -21.67 -24.52 15.53
N ALA A 96 -21.46 -24.43 14.22
CA ALA A 96 -22.42 -24.89 13.22
C ALA A 96 -22.46 -26.43 13.06
N LEU A 97 -21.43 -27.13 13.55
CA LEU A 97 -21.31 -28.60 13.48
C LEU A 97 -21.78 -29.32 14.76
N GLN A 98 -22.09 -28.58 15.83
CA GLN A 98 -22.71 -29.11 17.05
C GLN A 98 -24.24 -29.12 16.95
#